data_AF-A0A645F7M6-F1
#
_entry.id   AF-A0A645F7M6-F1
#
_cell.length_a   1.000
_cell.length_b   1.000
_cell.length_c   1.000
_cell.angle_alpha   90.00
_cell.angle_beta   90.00
_cell.angle_gamma   90.00
#
_symmetry.space_group_name_H-M   'P 1'
#
loop_
_entity.id
_entity.type
_entity.pdbx_description
1 polymer ?
#
loop_
_entity_poly.entity_id
_entity_poly.type
_entity_poly.pdbx_seq_one_letter_code
_entity_poly.pdbx_strand_id
1 'polypeptide(L)'
;MTTFISAGECHTPGRPKDPAGTKALAILAHKSYNNLRSTGLNVHGGAVILEKGLVEADFDEMAKEGVWLVGEIGLGSVKKPEEARPMVEWAKKRGMKVAMHCGGTSIPGSSTVTADDVMEAQPTVVSHINGGPTAIAPEEVEKLINQTELTLEIVQCGNARIGDLVARKLAEKDALHRIIFGNDSPSGTGIIPLGILRTMSLIASMSNIPGEKVVAMASGNTARTFGLETGLIEEGKDADLVVMDAPMGSIGSDAMEALEAGDLPGVAMVIVDGVIKVTKSRNTPPTTRNYTIQ
;
A
#
# COMPACT_ATOMS: atom_id res chain seq x y z
N MET A 1 0.50 5.97 10.87
CA MET A 1 1.28 5.71 9.65
C MET A 1 2.53 6.58 9.70
N THR A 2 3.70 5.97 9.56
CA THR A 2 5.01 6.65 9.54
C THR A 2 5.56 6.76 8.12
N THR A 3 5.34 5.73 7.31
CA THR A 3 5.80 5.63 5.92
C THR A 3 4.62 5.51 4.94
N PHE A 4 4.78 6.11 3.75
CA PHE A 4 3.77 6.16 2.70
C PHE A 4 4.40 5.82 1.35
N ILE A 5 3.71 5.03 0.54
CA ILE A 5 4.10 4.71 -0.85
C ILE A 5 3.07 5.32 -1.79
N SER A 6 3.52 6.09 -2.77
CA SER A 6 2.64 6.61 -3.82
C SER A 6 2.22 5.49 -4.77
N ALA A 7 0.92 5.41 -5.05
CA ALA A 7 0.35 4.59 -6.13
C ALA A 7 0.30 5.34 -7.47
N GLY A 8 0.77 6.60 -7.50
CA GLY A 8 0.77 7.49 -8.66
C GLY A 8 0.00 8.79 -8.37
N GLU A 9 0.53 9.90 -8.83
CA GLU A 9 -0.04 11.24 -8.62
C GLU A 9 -1.21 11.53 -9.60
N CYS A 10 -2.21 10.64 -9.62
CA CYS A 10 -3.33 10.66 -10.58
C CYS A 10 -4.24 11.89 -10.46
N HIS A 11 -4.29 12.49 -9.26
CA HIS A 11 -5.12 13.65 -8.94
C HIS A 11 -4.39 15.00 -9.06
N THR A 12 -3.13 15.02 -9.52
CA THR A 12 -2.44 16.29 -9.81
C THR A 12 -3.29 17.14 -10.76
N PRO A 13 -3.63 18.39 -10.39
CA PRO A 13 -4.41 19.26 -11.26
C PRO A 13 -3.75 19.43 -12.62
N GLY A 14 -4.47 19.09 -13.69
CA GLY A 14 -3.93 19.14 -15.04
C GLY A 14 -2.80 18.13 -15.31
N ARG A 15 -2.80 16.97 -14.62
CA ARG A 15 -1.79 15.91 -14.77
C ARG A 15 -1.39 15.71 -16.25
N PRO A 16 -0.09 15.85 -16.60
CA PRO A 16 0.38 15.62 -17.96
C PRO A 16 0.23 14.15 -18.34
N LYS A 17 -0.09 13.90 -19.62
CA LYS A 17 -0.36 12.56 -20.18
C LYS A 17 0.54 12.20 -21.36
N ASP A 18 1.58 12.98 -21.60
CA ASP A 18 2.64 12.70 -22.56
C ASP A 18 3.88 12.13 -21.82
N PRO A 19 4.80 11.43 -22.54
CA PRO A 19 5.98 10.82 -21.93
C PRO A 19 6.86 11.79 -21.14
N ALA A 20 7.13 12.99 -21.68
CA ALA A 20 7.99 13.96 -21.03
C ALA A 20 7.34 14.50 -19.75
N GLY A 21 6.05 14.81 -19.81
CA GLY A 21 5.31 15.32 -18.68
C GLY A 21 5.08 14.30 -17.55
N THR A 22 4.73 13.04 -17.86
CA THR A 22 4.57 12.02 -16.80
C THR A 22 5.89 11.73 -16.08
N LYS A 23 7.00 11.67 -16.84
CA LYS A 23 8.36 11.58 -16.29
C LYS A 23 8.70 12.77 -15.41
N ALA A 24 8.48 13.99 -15.90
CA ALA A 24 8.77 15.21 -15.15
C ALA A 24 7.97 15.29 -13.84
N LEU A 25 6.70 14.90 -13.86
CA LEU A 25 5.87 14.84 -12.65
C LEU A 25 6.41 13.83 -11.63
N ALA A 26 6.77 12.62 -12.07
CA ALA A 26 7.32 11.60 -11.19
C ALA A 26 8.63 12.07 -10.53
N ILE A 27 9.54 12.67 -11.31
CA ILE A 27 10.80 13.23 -10.82
C ILE A 27 10.55 14.36 -9.82
N LEU A 28 9.66 15.30 -10.16
CA LEU A 28 9.30 16.42 -9.28
C LEU A 28 8.75 15.91 -7.95
N ALA A 29 7.77 15.01 -7.99
CA ALA A 29 7.13 14.47 -6.79
C ALA A 29 8.14 13.69 -5.92
N HIS A 30 8.97 12.84 -6.54
CA HIS A 30 10.02 12.10 -5.84
C HIS A 30 10.95 13.05 -5.07
N LYS A 31 11.55 14.02 -5.76
CA LYS A 31 12.49 14.96 -5.13
C LYS A 31 11.80 15.84 -4.08
N SER A 32 10.58 16.28 -4.33
CA SER A 32 9.82 17.12 -3.40
C SER A 32 9.56 16.40 -2.08
N TYR A 33 9.06 15.16 -2.12
CA TYR A 33 8.80 14.40 -0.90
C TYR A 33 10.08 13.92 -0.21
N ASN A 34 11.13 13.59 -0.97
CA ASN A 34 12.43 13.25 -0.39
C ASN A 34 13.02 14.42 0.44
N ASN A 35 12.88 15.65 -0.06
CA ASN A 35 13.30 16.85 0.66
C ASN A 35 12.51 17.12 1.94
N LEU A 36 11.30 16.56 2.07
CA LEU A 36 10.43 16.72 3.22
C LEU A 36 10.61 15.63 4.29
N ARG A 37 11.44 14.60 4.07
CA ARG A 37 11.62 13.49 5.03
C ARG A 37 12.01 13.97 6.43
N SER A 38 12.84 15.00 6.53
CA SER A 38 13.27 15.62 7.80
C SER A 38 12.10 16.13 8.67
N THR A 39 10.92 16.36 8.08
CA THR A 39 9.71 16.74 8.82
C THR A 39 9.11 15.59 9.63
N GLY A 40 9.57 14.35 9.44
CA GLY A 40 9.09 13.15 10.14
C GLY A 40 7.96 12.41 9.42
N LEU A 41 7.76 12.69 8.13
CA LEU A 41 6.85 11.94 7.25
C LEU A 41 7.68 11.26 6.16
N ASN A 42 7.76 9.93 6.21
CA ASN A 42 8.51 9.14 5.24
C ASN A 42 7.65 8.84 4.01
N VAL A 43 7.46 9.86 3.16
CA VAL A 43 6.68 9.73 1.92
C VAL A 43 7.60 9.37 0.75
N HIS A 44 7.37 8.21 0.17
CA HIS A 44 7.96 7.81 -1.11
C HIS A 44 7.00 8.19 -2.23
N GLY A 45 7.08 9.45 -2.65
CA GLY A 45 6.32 9.99 -3.78
C GLY A 45 7.04 9.81 -5.12
N GLY A 46 6.35 10.20 -6.19
CA GLY A 46 6.87 10.11 -7.55
C GLY A 46 6.80 8.69 -8.09
N ALA A 47 5.59 8.16 -8.20
CA ALA A 47 5.35 6.88 -8.83
C ALA A 47 4.89 7.13 -10.27
N VAL A 48 5.75 6.83 -11.26
CA VAL A 48 5.46 7.18 -12.65
C VAL A 48 4.21 6.47 -13.15
N ILE A 49 3.25 7.24 -13.69
CA ILE A 49 2.07 6.70 -14.36
C ILE A 49 2.44 6.43 -15.82
N LEU A 50 2.27 5.19 -16.28
CA LEU A 50 2.68 4.78 -17.62
C LEU A 50 1.80 5.41 -18.71
N GLU A 51 2.45 6.15 -19.61
CA GLU A 51 1.83 6.73 -20.80
C GLU A 51 2.49 6.15 -22.06
N LYS A 52 1.70 5.97 -23.13
CA LYS A 52 2.20 5.46 -24.41
C LYS A 52 3.28 6.38 -24.96
N GLY A 53 4.36 5.80 -25.47
CA GLY A 53 5.51 6.53 -26.01
C GLY A 53 6.67 6.69 -25.04
N LEU A 54 6.52 6.29 -23.76
CA LEU A 54 7.68 6.08 -22.89
C LEU A 54 8.59 5.01 -23.50
N VAL A 55 9.89 5.27 -23.49
CA VAL A 55 10.92 4.35 -23.97
C VAL A 55 11.87 3.97 -22.83
N GLU A 56 12.70 2.95 -23.03
CA GLU A 56 13.63 2.47 -22.01
C GLU A 56 14.53 3.58 -21.43
N ALA A 57 14.99 4.51 -22.27
CA ALA A 57 15.81 5.65 -21.84
C ALA A 57 15.10 6.61 -20.87
N ASP A 58 13.76 6.69 -20.90
CA ASP A 58 13.01 7.48 -19.91
C ASP A 58 13.11 6.85 -18.52
N PHE A 59 13.14 5.52 -18.43
CA PHE A 59 13.34 4.81 -17.16
C PHE A 59 14.77 4.97 -16.65
N ASP A 60 15.77 5.03 -17.54
CA ASP A 60 17.15 5.38 -17.15
C ASP A 60 17.23 6.76 -16.52
N GLU A 61 16.58 7.76 -17.14
CA GLU A 61 16.55 9.12 -16.62
C GLU A 61 15.83 9.19 -15.27
N MET A 62 14.65 8.57 -15.16
CA MET A 62 13.89 8.53 -13.91
C MET A 62 14.69 7.88 -12.78
N ALA A 63 15.29 6.72 -13.03
CA ALA A 63 16.11 6.02 -12.04
C ALA A 63 17.34 6.84 -11.62
N LYS A 64 18.01 7.49 -12.59
CA LYS A 64 19.12 8.42 -12.31
C LYS A 64 18.72 9.56 -11.40
N GLU A 65 17.50 10.08 -11.56
CA GLU A 65 16.96 11.16 -10.74
C GLU A 65 16.37 10.70 -9.39
N GLY A 66 16.40 9.40 -9.11
CA GLY A 66 16.00 8.77 -7.85
C GLY A 66 14.60 8.16 -7.84
N VAL A 67 13.83 8.30 -8.93
CA VAL A 67 12.51 7.69 -9.06
C VAL A 67 12.69 6.16 -9.09
N TRP A 68 11.95 5.47 -8.22
CA TRP A 68 12.07 4.01 -8.06
C TRP A 68 10.70 3.32 -7.97
N LEU A 69 9.62 4.06 -8.25
CA LEU A 69 8.24 3.57 -8.22
C LEU A 69 7.59 3.76 -9.60
N VAL A 70 6.87 2.75 -10.05
CA VAL A 70 5.89 2.84 -11.13
C VAL A 70 4.52 2.71 -10.48
N GLY A 71 3.69 3.73 -10.67
CA GLY A 71 2.33 3.79 -10.17
C GLY A 71 1.44 2.75 -10.86
N GLU A 72 0.18 2.66 -10.44
CA GLU A 72 -0.73 1.64 -10.94
C GLU A 72 -0.84 1.65 -12.48
N ILE A 73 -0.35 0.58 -13.09
CA ILE A 73 -0.61 0.26 -14.50
C ILE A 73 -2.12 0.23 -14.68
N GLY A 74 -2.64 1.02 -15.63
CA GLY A 74 -4.08 1.25 -15.82
C GLY A 74 -4.53 2.69 -15.59
N LEU A 75 -3.79 3.48 -14.80
CA LEU A 75 -4.09 4.91 -14.55
C LEU A 75 -3.86 5.80 -15.77
N GLY A 76 -2.85 5.48 -16.57
CA GLY A 76 -2.48 6.21 -17.78
C GLY A 76 -3.10 5.63 -19.05
N SER A 77 -2.48 5.93 -20.18
CA SER A 77 -2.86 5.37 -21.49
C SER A 77 -2.36 3.95 -21.71
N VAL A 78 -1.38 3.47 -20.93
CA VAL A 78 -0.93 2.06 -20.93
C VAL A 78 -1.83 1.26 -19.99
N LYS A 79 -2.60 0.34 -20.57
CA LYS A 79 -3.62 -0.44 -19.84
C LYS A 79 -3.56 -1.94 -20.11
N LYS A 80 -3.05 -2.32 -21.27
CA LYS A 80 -3.02 -3.71 -21.71
C LYS A 80 -1.66 -4.35 -21.42
N PRO A 81 -1.61 -5.65 -21.08
CA PRO A 81 -0.36 -6.31 -20.72
C PRO A 81 0.71 -6.22 -21.81
N GLU A 82 0.33 -6.30 -23.08
CA GLU A 82 1.28 -6.28 -24.20
C GLU A 82 2.02 -4.95 -24.30
N GLU A 83 1.36 -3.85 -23.91
CA GLU A 83 1.96 -2.51 -23.84
C GLU A 83 2.72 -2.29 -22.53
N ALA A 84 2.21 -2.83 -21.43
CA ALA A 84 2.79 -2.65 -20.10
C ALA A 84 4.06 -3.48 -19.91
N ARG A 85 4.08 -4.73 -20.41
CA ARG A 85 5.12 -5.72 -20.16
C ARG A 85 6.53 -5.22 -20.46
N PRO A 86 6.83 -4.61 -21.64
CA PRO A 86 8.15 -4.06 -21.89
C PRO A 86 8.55 -2.97 -20.89
N MET A 87 7.62 -2.08 -20.52
CA MET A 87 7.86 -1.01 -19.55
C MET A 87 8.10 -1.55 -18.13
N VAL A 88 7.38 -2.61 -17.73
CA VAL A 88 7.61 -3.32 -16.46
C VAL A 88 9.02 -3.90 -16.44
N GLU A 89 9.46 -4.52 -17.54
CA GLU A 89 10.81 -5.08 -17.64
C GLU A 89 11.89 -3.99 -17.56
N TRP A 90 11.70 -2.87 -18.26
CA TRP A 90 12.61 -1.73 -18.16
C TRP A 90 12.69 -1.18 -16.74
N ALA A 91 11.55 -0.99 -16.08
CA ALA A 91 11.48 -0.51 -14.70
C ALA A 91 12.19 -1.48 -13.73
N LYS A 92 11.89 -2.78 -13.82
CA LYS A 92 12.47 -3.80 -12.94
C LYS A 92 13.98 -3.97 -13.13
N LYS A 93 14.51 -3.83 -14.36
CA LYS A 93 15.97 -3.83 -14.62
C LYS A 93 16.71 -2.75 -13.83
N ARG A 94 16.02 -1.67 -13.43
CA ARG A 94 16.55 -0.55 -12.64
C ARG A 94 16.18 -0.63 -11.16
N GLY A 95 15.63 -1.76 -10.71
CA GLY A 95 15.22 -1.97 -9.32
C GLY A 95 13.91 -1.28 -8.94
N MET A 96 13.17 -0.70 -9.89
CA MET A 96 11.91 -0.04 -9.59
C MET A 96 10.84 -1.04 -9.15
N LYS A 97 9.96 -0.63 -8.23
CA LYS A 97 8.78 -1.39 -7.81
C LYS A 97 7.58 -0.96 -8.63
N VAL A 98 6.80 -1.94 -9.07
CA VAL A 98 5.71 -1.71 -10.03
C VAL A 98 4.38 -2.12 -9.44
N ALA A 99 3.45 -1.18 -9.38
CA ALA A 99 2.06 -1.42 -9.01
C ALA A 99 1.20 -1.66 -10.27
N MET A 100 0.18 -2.50 -10.15
CA MET A 100 -0.82 -2.68 -11.21
C MET A 100 -2.21 -2.67 -10.61
N HIS A 101 -3.08 -1.83 -11.18
CA HIS A 101 -4.48 -1.79 -10.84
C HIS A 101 -5.11 -3.18 -11.03
N CYS A 102 -5.75 -3.71 -9.98
CA CYS A 102 -6.53 -4.94 -10.06
C CYS A 102 -7.95 -4.68 -9.55
N GLY A 103 -8.86 -4.35 -10.47
CA GLY A 103 -10.21 -3.92 -10.11
C GLY A 103 -11.21 -4.10 -11.25
N GLY A 104 -12.48 -4.06 -10.87
CA GLY A 104 -13.59 -3.90 -11.80
C GLY A 104 -13.62 -2.49 -12.39
N THR A 105 -14.49 -2.31 -13.39
CA THR A 105 -14.62 -1.04 -14.12
C THR A 105 -15.07 0.11 -13.22
N SER A 106 -14.15 0.98 -12.77
CA SER A 106 -14.48 2.16 -11.96
C SER A 106 -14.69 3.45 -12.78
N ILE A 107 -14.37 3.43 -14.09
CA ILE A 107 -14.58 4.55 -15.02
C ILE A 107 -15.40 4.04 -16.23
N PRO A 108 -16.49 4.73 -16.62
CA PRO A 108 -17.23 4.37 -17.83
C PRO A 108 -16.31 4.23 -19.04
N GLY A 109 -16.25 3.03 -19.63
CA GLY A 109 -15.42 2.72 -20.81
C GLY A 109 -14.06 2.05 -20.52
N SER A 110 -13.67 1.80 -19.26
CA SER A 110 -12.54 0.88 -19.00
C SER A 110 -12.99 -0.59 -19.07
N SER A 111 -12.06 -1.49 -19.40
CA SER A 111 -12.27 -2.94 -19.27
C SER A 111 -11.83 -3.38 -17.87
N THR A 112 -12.53 -4.35 -17.28
CA THR A 112 -12.05 -5.07 -16.09
C THR A 112 -10.65 -5.64 -16.33
N VAL A 113 -9.80 -5.63 -15.31
CA VAL A 113 -8.51 -6.31 -15.33
C VAL A 113 -8.71 -7.78 -14.94
N THR A 114 -8.22 -8.70 -15.77
CA THR A 114 -8.27 -10.15 -15.49
C THR A 114 -7.04 -10.61 -14.72
N ALA A 115 -7.11 -11.79 -14.11
CA ALA A 115 -5.95 -12.43 -13.50
C ALA A 115 -4.84 -12.69 -14.54
N ASP A 116 -5.22 -13.06 -15.77
CA ASP A 116 -4.29 -13.31 -16.87
C ASP A 116 -3.54 -12.04 -17.25
N ASP A 117 -4.22 -10.88 -17.28
CA ASP A 117 -3.57 -9.59 -17.54
C ASP A 117 -2.46 -9.30 -16.51
N VAL A 118 -2.75 -9.55 -15.22
CA VAL A 118 -1.79 -9.36 -14.13
C VAL A 118 -0.63 -10.35 -14.22
N MET A 119 -0.91 -11.62 -14.52
CA MET A 119 0.10 -12.66 -14.70
C MET A 119 1.00 -12.39 -15.89
N GLU A 120 0.49 -11.80 -16.98
CA GLU A 120 1.30 -11.42 -18.12
C GLU A 120 2.17 -10.20 -17.79
N ALA A 121 1.59 -9.14 -17.21
CA ALA A 121 2.31 -7.93 -16.85
C ALA A 121 3.42 -8.18 -15.80
N GLN A 122 3.24 -9.14 -14.88
CA GLN A 122 4.12 -9.45 -13.75
C GLN A 122 4.51 -8.19 -12.95
N PRO A 123 3.56 -7.52 -12.27
CA PRO A 123 3.88 -6.39 -11.40
C PRO A 123 4.72 -6.83 -10.19
N THR A 124 5.05 -5.89 -9.31
CA THR A 124 5.54 -6.19 -7.95
C THR A 124 4.35 -6.36 -7.00
N VAL A 125 3.36 -5.46 -7.13
CA VAL A 125 2.16 -5.43 -6.29
C VAL A 125 0.94 -5.48 -7.18
N VAL A 126 0.02 -6.38 -6.83
CA VAL A 126 -1.36 -6.36 -7.32
C VAL A 126 -2.11 -5.37 -6.44
N SER A 127 -2.27 -4.14 -6.92
CA SER A 127 -2.88 -3.05 -6.17
C SER A 127 -4.35 -3.34 -5.93
N HIS A 128 -4.80 -3.00 -4.72
CA HIS A 128 -6.18 -3.15 -4.25
C HIS A 128 -6.86 -4.42 -4.79
N ILE A 129 -6.35 -5.63 -4.49
CA ILE A 129 -6.95 -6.91 -4.95
C ILE A 129 -8.44 -7.03 -4.57
N ASN A 130 -8.85 -6.33 -3.51
CA ASN A 130 -10.23 -6.21 -3.08
C ASN A 130 -11.02 -5.08 -3.77
N GLY A 131 -10.49 -4.48 -4.84
CA GLY A 131 -11.09 -3.40 -5.63
C GLY A 131 -10.79 -2.00 -5.11
N GLY A 132 -10.68 -1.04 -6.05
CA GLY A 132 -10.53 0.39 -5.76
C GLY A 132 -11.63 1.26 -6.41
N PRO A 133 -12.90 1.21 -5.95
CA PRO A 133 -13.45 0.35 -4.89
C PRO A 133 -14.07 -0.95 -5.43
N THR A 134 -14.23 -1.07 -6.75
CA THR A 134 -14.92 -2.20 -7.38
C THR A 134 -13.96 -3.37 -7.56
N ALA A 135 -14.27 -4.53 -6.97
CA ALA A 135 -13.43 -5.72 -7.06
C ALA A 135 -13.60 -6.46 -8.39
N ILE A 136 -12.58 -7.22 -8.77
CA ILE A 136 -12.68 -8.28 -9.79
C ILE A 136 -13.52 -9.46 -9.27
N ALA A 137 -13.91 -10.38 -10.15
CA ALA A 137 -14.68 -11.55 -9.77
C ALA A 137 -13.90 -12.46 -8.79
N PRO A 138 -14.56 -13.10 -7.79
CA PRO A 138 -13.88 -13.98 -6.84
C PRO A 138 -13.03 -15.07 -7.50
N GLU A 139 -13.44 -15.60 -8.65
CA GLU A 139 -12.72 -16.62 -9.40
C GLU A 139 -11.38 -16.09 -9.93
N GLU A 140 -11.34 -14.82 -10.35
CA GLU A 140 -10.11 -14.15 -10.78
C GLU A 140 -9.18 -13.88 -9.59
N VAL A 141 -9.74 -13.52 -8.43
CA VAL A 141 -8.97 -13.39 -7.18
C VAL A 141 -8.34 -14.73 -6.80
N GLU A 142 -9.11 -15.82 -6.85
CA GLU A 142 -8.61 -17.16 -6.54
C GLU A 142 -7.52 -17.62 -7.53
N LYS A 143 -7.61 -17.26 -8.81
CA LYS A 143 -6.50 -17.51 -9.77
C LYS A 143 -5.21 -16.85 -9.30
N LEU A 144 -5.24 -15.57 -8.94
CA LEU A 144 -4.04 -14.84 -8.48
C LEU A 144 -3.47 -15.40 -7.18
N ILE A 145 -4.33 -15.85 -6.26
CA ILE A 145 -3.90 -16.52 -5.03
C ILE A 145 -3.22 -17.85 -5.34
N ASN A 146 -3.79 -18.66 -6.24
CA ASN A 146 -3.36 -20.03 -6.50
C ASN A 146 -2.21 -20.17 -7.50
N GLN A 147 -2.04 -19.22 -8.41
CA GLN A 147 -1.15 -19.36 -9.58
C GLN A 147 0.02 -18.37 -9.57
N THR A 148 0.11 -17.49 -8.57
CA THR A 148 1.18 -16.50 -8.48
C THR A 148 1.72 -16.42 -7.07
N GLU A 149 2.93 -15.88 -6.94
CA GLU A 149 3.54 -15.46 -5.65
C GLU A 149 3.55 -13.94 -5.49
N LEU A 150 2.72 -13.24 -6.28
CA LEU A 150 2.67 -11.78 -6.25
C LEU A 150 2.15 -11.28 -4.90
N THR A 151 2.66 -10.12 -4.47
CA THR A 151 2.12 -9.38 -3.33
C THR A 151 0.73 -8.86 -3.66
N LEU A 152 -0.24 -9.11 -2.78
CA LEU A 152 -1.64 -8.73 -2.93
C LEU A 152 -1.99 -7.63 -1.92
N GLU A 153 -2.33 -6.45 -2.41
CA GLU A 153 -2.66 -5.32 -1.55
C GLU A 153 -4.15 -5.31 -1.22
N ILE A 154 -4.51 -5.36 0.06
CA ILE A 154 -5.88 -5.09 0.53
C ILE A 154 -5.95 -3.61 0.90
N VAL A 155 -6.92 -2.88 0.33
CA VAL A 155 -7.13 -1.46 0.62
C VAL A 155 -8.39 -1.19 1.43
N GLN A 156 -8.31 -0.17 2.29
CA GLN A 156 -9.45 0.32 3.08
C GLN A 156 -10.62 0.79 2.21
N CYS A 157 -10.34 1.47 1.09
CA CYS A 157 -11.35 2.00 0.18
C CYS A 157 -11.90 0.95 -0.80
N GLY A 158 -11.75 -0.35 -0.49
CA GLY A 158 -12.17 -1.45 -1.35
C GLY A 158 -13.36 -2.26 -0.84
N ASN A 159 -13.62 -3.38 -1.51
CA ASN A 159 -14.69 -4.31 -1.16
C ASN A 159 -14.29 -5.18 0.04
N ALA A 160 -14.91 -4.94 1.19
CA ALA A 160 -14.63 -5.67 2.44
C ALA A 160 -14.83 -7.20 2.31
N ARG A 161 -15.80 -7.65 1.51
CA ARG A 161 -16.07 -9.09 1.31
C ARG A 161 -14.95 -9.78 0.54
N ILE A 162 -14.35 -9.10 -0.43
CA ILE A 162 -13.21 -9.65 -1.17
C ILE A 162 -11.93 -9.57 -0.33
N GLY A 163 -11.75 -8.51 0.47
CA GLY A 163 -10.67 -8.45 1.46
C GLY A 163 -10.71 -9.64 2.42
N ASP A 164 -11.89 -10.00 2.93
CA ASP A 164 -12.09 -11.17 3.77
C ASP A 164 -11.74 -12.49 3.06
N LEU A 165 -12.24 -12.67 1.83
CA LEU A 165 -11.93 -13.83 1.00
C LEU A 165 -10.42 -14.00 0.83
N VAL A 166 -9.70 -12.93 0.45
CA VAL A 166 -8.25 -12.95 0.22
C VAL A 166 -7.51 -13.35 1.50
N ALA A 167 -7.83 -12.70 2.62
CA ALA A 167 -7.18 -12.97 3.90
C ALA A 167 -7.36 -14.43 4.35
N ARG A 168 -8.60 -14.94 4.31
CA ARG A 168 -8.90 -16.33 4.69
C ARG A 168 -8.20 -17.35 3.78
N LYS A 169 -8.26 -17.16 2.46
CA LYS A 169 -7.65 -18.07 1.48
C LYS A 169 -6.12 -18.11 1.60
N LEU A 170 -5.48 -16.96 1.87
CA LEU A 170 -4.03 -16.94 2.11
C LEU A 170 -3.66 -17.49 3.49
N ALA A 171 -4.52 -17.37 4.51
CA ALA A 171 -4.31 -18.02 5.80
C ALA A 171 -4.35 -19.56 5.67
N GLU A 172 -5.31 -20.10 4.93
CA GLU A 172 -5.41 -21.54 4.62
C GLU A 172 -4.15 -22.11 3.92
N LYS A 173 -3.37 -21.23 3.27
CA LYS A 173 -2.17 -21.56 2.52
C LYS A 173 -0.86 -21.19 3.23
N ASP A 174 -0.92 -20.69 4.46
CA ASP A 174 0.24 -20.11 5.17
C ASP A 174 0.99 -19.02 4.36
N ALA A 175 0.23 -18.27 3.56
CA ALA A 175 0.74 -17.32 2.58
C ALA A 175 0.41 -15.85 2.93
N LEU A 176 0.10 -15.58 4.20
CA LEU A 176 -0.23 -14.24 4.71
C LEU A 176 0.89 -13.21 4.52
N HIS A 177 2.13 -13.67 4.34
CA HIS A 177 3.29 -12.82 4.04
C HIS A 177 3.16 -12.07 2.70
N ARG A 178 2.25 -12.50 1.81
CA ARG A 178 1.94 -11.84 0.54
C ARG A 178 0.97 -10.68 0.67
N ILE A 179 0.30 -10.51 1.82
CA ILE A 179 -0.67 -9.42 2.02
C ILE A 179 0.06 -8.16 2.49
N ILE A 180 -0.23 -7.04 1.85
CA ILE A 180 0.10 -5.70 2.34
C ILE A 180 -1.18 -4.86 2.46
N PHE A 181 -1.14 -3.82 3.29
CA PHE A 181 -2.26 -2.88 3.43
C PHE A 181 -1.99 -1.53 2.79
N GLY A 182 -2.97 -1.07 2.01
CA GLY A 182 -3.03 0.27 1.47
C GLY A 182 -4.32 0.97 1.90
N ASN A 183 -4.44 2.26 1.56
CA ASN A 183 -5.67 3.01 1.80
C ASN A 183 -6.51 3.15 0.53
N ASP A 184 -5.85 3.27 -0.64
CA ASP A 184 -6.44 3.79 -1.88
C ASP A 184 -7.18 5.11 -1.62
N SER A 185 -6.43 6.08 -1.08
CA SER A 185 -6.93 7.42 -0.80
C SER A 185 -5.78 8.44 -0.87
N PRO A 186 -6.03 9.72 -1.21
CA PRO A 186 -7.34 10.34 -1.48
C PRO A 186 -8.05 9.73 -2.70
N SER A 187 -9.34 9.44 -2.58
CA SER A 187 -10.14 8.86 -3.68
C SER A 187 -11.60 9.33 -3.58
N GLY A 188 -12.46 8.84 -4.48
CA GLY A 188 -13.90 9.12 -4.42
C GLY A 188 -14.57 8.66 -3.12
N THR A 189 -13.99 7.68 -2.43
CA THR A 189 -14.43 7.22 -1.11
C THR A 189 -14.14 8.25 -0.01
N GLY A 190 -13.09 9.05 -0.17
CA GLY A 190 -12.68 10.10 0.76
C GLY A 190 -11.21 9.97 1.19
N ILE A 191 -10.91 10.51 2.38
CA ILE A 191 -9.60 10.44 3.02
C ILE A 191 -9.81 9.86 4.42
N ILE A 192 -9.14 8.74 4.72
CA ILE A 192 -9.36 8.00 5.96
C ILE A 192 -8.03 7.88 6.72
N PRO A 193 -7.69 8.83 7.61
CA PRO A 193 -6.40 8.83 8.33
C PRO A 193 -6.13 7.58 9.18
N LEU A 194 -7.19 6.89 9.62
CA LEU A 194 -7.12 5.64 10.37
C LEU A 194 -7.26 4.39 9.49
N GLY A 195 -7.17 4.54 8.15
CA GLY A 195 -7.53 3.48 7.20
C GLY A 195 -6.73 2.18 7.39
N ILE A 196 -5.43 2.26 7.66
CA ILE A 196 -4.61 1.07 7.92
C ILE A 196 -5.04 0.37 9.22
N LEU A 197 -5.27 1.10 10.32
CA LEU A 197 -5.78 0.50 11.57
C LEU A 197 -7.18 -0.11 11.39
N ARG A 198 -8.04 0.54 10.61
CA ARG A 198 -9.37 0.02 10.27
C ARG A 198 -9.29 -1.24 9.43
N THR A 199 -8.35 -1.32 8.49
CA THR A 199 -8.11 -2.52 7.68
C THR A 199 -7.56 -3.65 8.55
N MET A 200 -6.60 -3.37 9.43
CA MET A 200 -6.09 -4.34 10.41
C MET A 200 -7.20 -4.91 11.28
N SER A 201 -8.02 -4.04 11.88
CA SER A 201 -9.15 -4.43 12.74
C SER A 201 -10.20 -5.23 11.98
N LEU A 202 -10.55 -4.81 10.76
CA LEU A 202 -11.48 -5.54 9.89
C LEU A 202 -10.97 -6.95 9.59
N ILE A 203 -9.72 -7.09 9.14
CA ILE A 203 -9.15 -8.39 8.76
C ILE A 203 -8.92 -9.27 9.98
N ALA A 204 -8.49 -8.73 11.11
CA ALA A 204 -8.32 -9.52 12.33
C ALA A 204 -9.66 -10.10 12.82
N SER A 205 -10.65 -9.22 13.02
CA SER A 205 -11.95 -9.60 13.60
C SER A 205 -12.85 -10.37 12.64
N MET A 206 -12.94 -9.96 11.38
CA MET A 206 -13.89 -10.55 10.43
C MET A 206 -13.32 -11.74 9.67
N SER A 207 -11.99 -11.80 9.48
CA SER A 207 -11.31 -12.89 8.78
C SER A 207 -10.63 -13.88 9.71
N ASN A 208 -10.73 -13.69 11.03
CA ASN A 208 -10.13 -14.54 12.06
C ASN A 208 -8.60 -14.69 11.86
N ILE A 209 -7.95 -13.55 11.60
CA ILE A 209 -6.49 -13.45 11.47
C ILE A 209 -5.92 -12.94 12.80
N PRO A 210 -4.88 -13.57 13.35
CA PRO A 210 -4.26 -13.10 14.59
C PRO A 210 -3.77 -11.65 14.51
N GLY A 211 -3.87 -10.90 15.61
CA GLY A 211 -3.51 -9.50 15.71
C GLY A 211 -2.08 -9.21 15.25
N GLU A 212 -1.12 -10.04 15.64
CA GLU A 212 0.28 -9.90 15.25
C GLU A 212 0.51 -10.11 13.75
N LYS A 213 -0.32 -10.93 13.09
CA LYS A 213 -0.23 -11.16 11.65
C LYS A 213 -0.75 -9.95 10.86
N VAL A 214 -1.84 -9.32 11.28
CA VAL A 214 -2.31 -8.08 10.62
C VAL A 214 -1.37 -6.90 10.86
N VAL A 215 -0.66 -6.86 11.99
CA VAL A 215 0.45 -5.90 12.18
C VAL A 215 1.54 -6.15 11.15
N ALA A 216 1.97 -7.41 10.95
CA ALA A 216 2.98 -7.73 9.94
C ALA A 216 2.54 -7.35 8.51
N MET A 217 1.26 -7.51 8.16
CA MET A 217 0.70 -7.04 6.88
C MET A 217 0.76 -5.52 6.73
N ALA A 218 0.59 -4.77 7.82
CA ALA A 218 0.66 -3.32 7.84
C ALA A 218 2.11 -2.77 7.86
N SER A 219 3.10 -3.59 8.22
CA SER A 219 4.49 -3.18 8.43
C SER A 219 5.48 -4.02 7.63
N GLY A 220 5.97 -5.14 8.19
CA GLY A 220 7.08 -5.92 7.67
C GLY A 220 6.84 -6.50 6.26
N ASN A 221 5.62 -6.89 5.92
CA ASN A 221 5.28 -7.36 4.58
C ASN A 221 5.42 -6.24 3.55
N THR A 222 4.94 -5.04 3.88
CA THR A 222 5.05 -3.84 3.05
C THR A 222 6.53 -3.46 2.90
N ALA A 223 7.27 -3.40 4.01
CA ALA A 223 8.69 -3.08 3.98
C ALA A 223 9.50 -4.04 3.11
N ARG A 224 9.27 -5.35 3.22
CA ARG A 224 9.95 -6.36 2.38
C ARG A 224 9.58 -6.23 0.91
N THR A 225 8.30 -6.03 0.59
CA THR A 225 7.82 -5.83 -0.79
C THR A 225 8.58 -4.69 -1.47
N PHE A 226 8.71 -3.57 -0.76
CA PHE A 226 9.32 -2.35 -1.27
C PHE A 226 10.83 -2.25 -1.03
N GLY A 227 11.44 -3.18 -0.27
CA GLY A 227 12.87 -3.15 0.04
C GLY A 227 13.27 -1.98 0.95
N LEU A 228 12.47 -1.71 1.98
CA LEU A 228 12.69 -0.60 2.92
C LEU A 228 13.47 -1.05 4.16
N GLU A 229 14.21 -0.12 4.76
CA GLU A 229 14.95 -0.32 6.01
C GLU A 229 14.10 -0.11 7.28
N THR A 230 12.80 0.09 7.14
CA THR A 230 11.83 0.31 8.23
C THR A 230 10.83 -0.87 8.33
N GLY A 231 9.85 -0.79 9.23
CA GLY A 231 8.71 -1.70 9.31
C GLY A 231 8.97 -3.05 9.99
N LEU A 232 10.19 -3.30 10.45
CA LEU A 232 10.56 -4.43 11.31
C LEU A 232 11.29 -3.92 12.54
N ILE A 233 11.03 -4.52 13.70
CA ILE A 233 11.75 -4.24 14.93
C ILE A 233 12.93 -5.22 15.00
N GLU A 234 14.08 -4.79 14.47
CA GLU A 234 15.32 -5.56 14.38
C GLU A 234 16.52 -4.60 14.43
N GLU A 235 17.67 -5.06 14.92
CA GLU A 235 18.90 -4.25 14.89
C GLU A 235 19.27 -3.84 13.47
N GLY A 236 19.66 -2.58 13.29
CA GLY A 236 20.02 -2.02 11.98
C GLY A 236 18.85 -1.49 11.14
N LYS A 237 17.60 -1.65 11.59
CA LYS A 237 16.42 -1.04 10.95
C LYS A 237 16.12 0.35 11.51
N ASP A 238 15.43 1.17 10.72
CA ASP A 238 14.98 2.51 11.10
C ASP A 238 14.08 2.44 12.33
N ALA A 239 14.30 3.35 13.29
CA ALA A 239 13.57 3.39 14.56
C ALA A 239 12.19 4.06 14.41
N ASP A 240 11.37 3.51 13.50
CA ASP A 240 9.97 3.88 13.28
C ASP A 240 9.07 2.97 14.11
N LEU A 241 8.67 3.44 15.30
CA LEU A 241 7.96 2.64 16.28
C LEU A 241 6.62 3.26 16.63
N VAL A 242 5.63 2.40 16.92
CA VAL A 242 4.32 2.81 17.40
C VAL A 242 4.03 2.10 18.72
N VAL A 243 3.77 2.86 19.77
CA VAL A 243 3.30 2.33 21.05
C VAL A 243 1.79 2.45 21.06
N MET A 244 1.13 1.31 21.25
CA MET A 244 -0.32 1.20 21.21
C MET A 244 -0.84 0.31 22.34
N ASP A 245 -2.12 0.48 22.67
CA ASP A 245 -2.81 -0.31 23.68
C ASP A 245 -4.29 -0.49 23.29
N ALA A 246 -4.98 -1.41 23.98
CA ALA A 246 -6.43 -1.49 23.97
C ALA A 246 -7.03 -0.12 24.33
N PRO A 247 -8.06 0.33 23.59
CA PRO A 247 -8.73 1.57 23.92
C PRO A 247 -9.58 1.42 25.18
N MET A 248 -9.78 2.52 25.91
CA MET A 248 -10.63 2.52 27.10
C MET A 248 -12.04 1.97 26.77
N GLY A 249 -12.44 0.90 27.47
CA GLY A 249 -13.75 0.26 27.29
C GLY A 249 -13.78 -0.88 26.27
N SER A 250 -12.66 -1.20 25.61
CA SER A 250 -12.54 -2.42 24.81
C SER A 250 -12.69 -3.67 25.67
N ILE A 251 -13.16 -4.75 25.05
CA ILE A 251 -13.11 -6.09 25.64
C ILE A 251 -11.71 -6.72 25.54
N GLY A 252 -10.85 -6.21 24.66
CA GLY A 252 -9.45 -6.63 24.56
C GLY A 252 -8.59 -6.02 25.66
N SER A 253 -7.63 -6.79 26.17
CA SER A 253 -6.72 -6.37 27.24
C SER A 253 -5.44 -5.71 26.74
N ASP A 254 -5.14 -5.84 25.44
CA ASP A 254 -4.04 -5.15 24.76
C ASP A 254 -4.41 -4.75 23.31
N ALA A 255 -3.45 -4.19 22.59
CA ALA A 255 -3.69 -3.71 21.22
C ALA A 255 -4.00 -4.84 20.22
N MET A 256 -3.47 -6.05 20.42
CA MET A 256 -3.73 -7.18 19.52
C MET A 256 -5.14 -7.71 19.75
N GLU A 257 -5.51 -7.96 21.02
CA GLU A 257 -6.84 -8.40 21.38
C GLU A 257 -7.92 -7.36 21.00
N ALA A 258 -7.60 -6.05 21.08
CA ALA A 258 -8.50 -5.01 20.61
C ALA A 258 -8.74 -5.10 19.09
N LEU A 259 -7.70 -5.34 18.29
CA LEU A 259 -7.85 -5.54 16.84
C LEU A 259 -8.70 -6.76 16.54
N GLU A 260 -8.45 -7.87 17.22
CA GLU A 260 -9.20 -9.13 17.09
C GLU A 260 -10.67 -8.97 17.51
N ALA A 261 -10.95 -8.11 18.49
CA ALA A 261 -12.31 -7.74 18.90
C ALA A 261 -13.02 -6.78 17.93
N GLY A 262 -12.31 -6.22 16.94
CA GLY A 262 -12.87 -5.24 16.00
C GLY A 262 -12.80 -3.79 16.49
N ASP A 263 -12.07 -3.53 17.58
CA ASP A 263 -11.78 -2.19 18.09
C ASP A 263 -10.49 -1.63 17.45
N LEU A 264 -10.42 -0.31 17.32
CA LEU A 264 -9.17 0.35 16.92
C LEU A 264 -8.30 0.57 18.16
N PRO A 265 -7.04 0.07 18.17
CA PRO A 265 -6.15 0.34 19.29
C PRO A 265 -5.88 1.84 19.43
N GLY A 266 -5.71 2.27 20.69
CA GLY A 266 -5.28 3.62 20.99
C GLY A 266 -3.79 3.76 20.69
N VAL A 267 -3.41 4.80 19.94
CA VAL A 267 -1.99 5.12 19.68
C VAL A 267 -1.50 6.11 20.73
N ALA A 268 -0.64 5.62 21.61
CA ALA A 268 -0.02 6.37 22.70
C ALA A 268 1.17 7.19 22.21
N MET A 269 2.05 6.58 21.41
CA MET A 269 3.26 7.22 20.92
C MET A 269 3.59 6.80 19.49
N VAL A 270 4.15 7.73 18.71
CA VAL A 270 4.78 7.43 17.41
C VAL A 270 6.19 8.02 17.41
N ILE A 271 7.15 7.18 17.08
CA ILE A 271 8.57 7.49 16.92
C ILE A 271 8.90 7.33 15.44
N VAL A 272 9.61 8.30 14.85
CA VAL A 272 10.11 8.25 13.48
C VAL A 272 11.58 8.61 13.51
N ASP A 273 12.43 7.78 12.92
CA ASP A 273 13.90 7.91 12.97
C ASP A 273 14.42 8.10 14.42
N GLY A 274 13.82 7.41 15.40
CA GLY A 274 14.19 7.53 16.81
C GLY A 274 13.71 8.82 17.50
N VAL A 275 13.02 9.71 16.77
CA VAL A 275 12.47 10.95 17.31
C VAL A 275 10.98 10.80 17.60
N ILE A 276 10.55 11.14 18.81
CA ILE A 276 9.13 11.13 19.19
C ILE A 276 8.39 12.22 18.40
N LYS A 277 7.46 11.81 17.54
CA LYS A 277 6.62 12.71 16.73
C LYS A 277 5.21 12.87 17.27
N VAL A 278 4.70 11.87 17.98
CA VAL A 278 3.36 11.88 18.59
C VAL A 278 3.46 11.38 20.01
N THR A 279 2.91 12.14 20.96
CA THR A 279 2.77 11.77 22.37
C THR A 279 1.31 11.54 22.78
N LYS A 280 0.36 11.89 21.92
CA LYS A 280 -1.04 11.53 22.09
C LYS A 280 -1.69 11.63 20.73
N SER A 281 -2.22 10.52 20.23
CA SER A 281 -2.97 10.56 18.98
C SER A 281 -4.22 11.42 19.14
N ARG A 282 -4.42 12.34 18.20
CA ARG A 282 -5.66 13.14 18.10
C ARG A 282 -6.80 12.43 17.37
N ASN A 283 -6.52 11.27 16.77
CA ASN A 283 -7.46 10.57 15.90
C ASN A 283 -7.95 9.25 16.50
N THR A 284 -7.11 8.52 17.23
CA THR A 284 -7.48 7.22 17.81
C THR A 284 -8.16 7.41 19.16
N PRO A 285 -8.95 6.42 19.63
CA PRO A 285 -9.40 6.39 21.02
C PRO A 285 -8.23 6.46 22.03
N PRO A 286 -8.49 6.88 23.28
CA PRO A 286 -7.47 6.90 24.33
C PRO A 286 -7.07 5.48 24.74
N THR A 287 -5.79 5.28 25.04
CA THR A 287 -5.26 4.01 25.57
C THR A 287 -5.74 3.77 27.00
N THR A 288 -5.89 2.50 27.38
CA THR A 288 -6.20 2.10 28.76
C THR A 288 -5.01 2.38 29.68
N ARG A 289 -3.80 2.02 29.24
CA ARG A 289 -2.55 2.30 29.95
C ARG A 289 -1.94 3.60 29.47
N ASN A 290 -1.39 4.36 30.41
CA ASN A 290 -0.57 5.53 30.14
C ASN A 290 0.90 5.10 30.02
N TYR A 291 1.67 5.82 29.21
CA TYR A 291 3.12 5.67 29.15
C TYR A 291 3.79 6.89 29.82
N THR A 292 5.08 6.78 30.11
CA THR A 292 5.89 7.90 30.61
C THR A 292 7.26 7.83 29.95
N ILE A 293 7.78 8.98 29.54
CA ILE A 293 9.17 9.13 29.09
C ILE A 293 9.93 9.67 30.30
N GLN A 294 10.93 8.90 30.76
CA GLN A 294 11.81 9.31 31.86
C GLN A 294 13.08 9.94 31.31
#